data_AF-L1P8V7-F1
#
_entry.id   AF-L1P8V7-F1
#
_cell.length_a   1.000
_cell.length_b   1.000
_cell.length_c   1.000
_cell.angle_alpha   90.00
_cell.angle_beta   90.00
_cell.angle_gamma   90.00
#
_symmetry.space_group_name_H-M   'P 1'
#
loop_
_entity.id
_entity.type
_entity.pdbx_description
1 polymer ?
#
loop_
_entity_poly.entity_id
_entity_poly.type
_entity_poly.pdbx_seq_one_letter_code
_entity_poly.pdbx_strand_id
1 'polypeptide(L)'
;MPYTITINDNSPAAMNFVKFAKSLDFTTVTKTKEAKKTATITEELEEDEDGIPIKYRDEIMALSKKVNKAVAKRWDEALTKRSKKQTV
;
A
#
# COMPACT_ATOMS: atom_id res chain seq x y z
N MET A 1 -34.86 11.91 -14.96
CA MET A 1 -34.31 10.85 -14.10
C MET A 1 -33.07 10.29 -14.78
N PRO A 2 -31.89 10.33 -14.15
CA PRO A 2 -30.67 9.75 -14.72
C PRO A 2 -30.70 8.22 -14.66
N TYR A 3 -30.19 7.56 -15.70
CA TYR A 3 -30.09 6.11 -15.78
C TYR A 3 -28.62 5.68 -15.92
N THR A 4 -28.27 4.54 -15.33
CA THR A 4 -26.92 3.96 -15.39
C THR A 4 -26.98 2.59 -16.07
N ILE A 5 -26.14 2.38 -17.08
CA ILE A 5 -26.02 1.10 -17.80
C ILE A 5 -24.63 0.53 -17.52
N THR A 6 -24.57 -0.70 -17.01
CA THR A 6 -23.31 -1.41 -16.77
C THR A 6 -22.98 -2.28 -17.99
N ILE A 7 -21.82 -2.06 -18.58
CA ILE A 7 -21.33 -2.80 -19.75
C ILE A 7 -20.15 -3.67 -19.29
N ASN A 8 -20.26 -4.99 -19.50
CA ASN A 8 -19.15 -5.92 -19.28
C ASN A 8 -18.22 -5.90 -20.50
N ASP A 9 -16.91 -5.80 -20.30
CA ASP A 9 -15.91 -5.69 -21.36
C ASP A 9 -15.49 -7.05 -21.98
N ASN A 10 -16.02 -8.16 -21.46
CA ASN A 10 -15.67 -9.51 -21.87
C ASN A 10 -16.13 -9.93 -23.28
N SER A 11 -16.58 -8.99 -24.12
CA SER A 11 -17.07 -9.25 -25.48
C SER A 11 -16.75 -8.11 -26.46
N PRO A 12 -16.35 -8.42 -27.71
CA PRO A 12 -16.21 -7.41 -28.77
C PRO A 12 -17.46 -6.55 -29.00
N ALA A 13 -18.65 -7.09 -28.72
CA ALA A 13 -19.91 -6.36 -28.83
C ALA A 13 -19.99 -5.16 -27.87
N ALA A 14 -19.38 -5.28 -26.69
CA ALA A 14 -19.33 -4.20 -25.70
C ALA A 14 -18.58 -2.98 -26.23
N MET A 15 -17.47 -3.20 -26.92
CA MET A 15 -16.66 -2.11 -27.48
C MET A 15 -17.39 -1.38 -28.63
N ASN A 16 -18.15 -2.11 -29.45
CA ASN A 16 -18.99 -1.50 -30.50
C ASN A 16 -20.16 -0.71 -29.91
N PHE A 17 -20.80 -1.22 -28.85
CA PHE A 17 -21.88 -0.52 -28.17
C PHE A 17 -21.39 0.77 -27.50
N VAL A 18 -20.21 0.77 -26.87
CA VAL A 18 -19.59 1.98 -26.30
C VAL A 18 -19.33 3.05 -27.37
N LYS A 19 -18.87 2.65 -28.57
CA LYS A 19 -18.68 3.57 -29.70
C LYS A 19 -20.01 4.16 -30.18
N PHE A 20 -21.04 3.33 -30.31
CA PHE A 20 -22.38 3.77 -30.68
C PHE A 20 -22.96 4.73 -29.65
N ALA A 21 -22.91 4.39 -28.36
CA ALA A 21 -23.40 5.25 -27.29
C ALA A 21 -22.70 6.62 -27.26
N LYS A 22 -21.42 6.70 -27.61
CA LYS A 22 -20.67 7.96 -27.75
C LYS A 22 -21.09 8.82 -28.94
N SER A 23 -21.71 8.22 -29.96
CA SER A 23 -22.19 8.95 -31.14
C SER A 23 -23.52 9.66 -30.90
N LEU A 24 -24.22 9.31 -29.83
CA LEU A 24 -25.50 9.92 -29.45
C LEU A 24 -25.25 11.21 -28.66
N ASP A 25 -25.86 12.30 -29.09
CA ASP A 25 -25.72 13.65 -28.51
C ASP A 25 -26.33 13.80 -27.11
N PHE A 26 -27.31 12.96 -26.77
CA PHE A 26 -27.95 12.92 -25.46
C PHE A 26 -27.26 11.99 -24.44
N THR A 27 -26.15 11.34 -24.79
CA THR A 27 -25.51 10.33 -23.94
C THR A 27 -24.14 10.77 -23.44
N THR A 28 -23.89 10.58 -22.15
CA THR A 28 -22.57 10.82 -21.52
C THR A 28 -21.92 9.49 -21.15
N VAL A 29 -20.97 9.02 -21.96
CA VAL A 29 -20.22 7.79 -21.67
C VAL A 29 -19.01 8.09 -20.79
N THR A 30 -19.14 7.78 -19.50
CA THR A 30 -18.03 7.84 -18.55
C THR A 30 -17.43 6.45 -18.39
N LYS A 31 -16.11 6.31 -18.57
CA LYS A 31 -15.43 5.06 -18.25
C LYS A 31 -15.31 5.00 -16.74
N THR A 32 -16.08 4.12 -16.10
CA THR A 32 -15.86 3.77 -14.70
C THR A 32 -14.44 3.22 -14.64
N LYS A 33 -13.52 3.97 -14.05
CA LYS A 33 -12.29 3.36 -13.56
C LYS A 33 -12.77 2.32 -12.58
N GLU A 34 -12.54 1.04 -12.90
CA GLU A 34 -12.50 0.05 -11.83
C GLU A 34 -11.71 0.69 -10.71
N ALA A 35 -12.30 0.76 -9.53
CA ALA A 35 -11.51 1.04 -8.35
C ALA A 35 -10.43 -0.04 -8.38
N LYS A 36 -9.24 0.34 -8.84
CA LYS A 36 -8.02 -0.38 -8.54
C LYS A 36 -8.17 -0.66 -7.06
N LYS A 37 -8.36 -1.92 -6.69
CA LYS A 37 -8.04 -2.36 -5.34
C LYS A 37 -6.66 -1.76 -5.11
N THR A 38 -6.58 -0.74 -4.27
CA THR A 38 -5.34 -0.09 -3.84
C THR A 38 -4.37 0.25 -4.97
N ALA A 39 -4.58 1.37 -5.65
CA ALA A 39 -3.44 2.11 -6.19
C ALA A 39 -2.82 2.93 -5.05
N THR A 40 -1.89 2.33 -4.32
CA THR A 40 -0.85 3.12 -3.66
C THR A 40 0.49 2.49 -4.01
N ILE A 41 1.25 3.27 -4.79
CA ILE A 41 2.67 3.11 -5.10
C ILE A 41 2.98 2.11 -6.23
N THR A 42 2.72 2.56 -7.45
CA THR A 42 3.51 2.17 -8.63
C THR A 42 4.77 3.05 -8.65
N GLU A 43 5.72 2.77 -7.77
CA GLU A 43 7.14 2.96 -8.07
C GLU A 43 7.63 1.52 -8.23
N GLU A 44 8.02 1.13 -9.44
CA GLU A 44 8.46 -0.20 -9.81
C GLU A 44 9.76 -0.50 -9.03
N LEU A 45 9.60 -0.88 -7.77
CA LEU A 45 10.67 -1.27 -6.88
C LEU A 45 10.81 -2.77 -7.04
N GLU A 46 11.92 -3.20 -7.62
CA GLU A 46 12.31 -4.61 -7.66
C GLU A 46 12.15 -5.20 -6.26
N GLU A 47 11.23 -6.17 -6.13
CA GLU A 47 10.95 -6.88 -4.90
C GLU A 47 11.93 -8.06 -4.81
N ASP A 48 12.71 -8.14 -3.72
CA ASP A 48 13.52 -9.33 -3.40
C ASP A 48 12.58 -10.50 -3.00
N GLU A 49 13.06 -11.75 -3.04
CA GLU A 49 12.28 -13.00 -2.88
C GLU A 49 11.42 -13.07 -1.58
N ASP A 50 11.68 -12.22 -0.59
CA ASP A 50 10.93 -12.11 0.67
C ASP A 50 9.90 -10.95 0.70
N GLY A 51 9.65 -10.25 -0.41
CA GLY A 51 8.61 -9.21 -0.52
C GLY A 51 8.90 -7.93 0.28
N ILE A 52 10.16 -7.66 0.60
CA ILE A 52 10.58 -6.44 1.32
C ILE A 52 11.02 -5.39 0.29
N PRO A 53 10.46 -4.17 0.32
CA PRO A 53 10.93 -3.08 -0.53
C PRO A 53 12.43 -2.78 -0.32
N ILE A 54 13.25 -3.03 -1.35
CA ILE A 54 14.73 -2.91 -1.29
C ILE A 54 15.16 -1.50 -0.85
N LYS A 55 14.46 -0.46 -1.33
CA LYS A 55 14.80 0.96 -1.11
C LYS A 55 14.84 1.39 0.36
N TYR A 56 14.14 0.70 1.25
CA TYR A 56 14.05 1.06 2.67
C TYR A 56 14.58 -0.01 3.62
N ARG A 57 15.11 -1.14 3.10
CA ARG A 57 15.60 -2.26 3.93
C ARG A 57 16.67 -1.81 4.92
N ASP A 58 17.64 -1.04 4.45
CA ASP A 58 18.75 -0.56 5.28
C ASP A 58 18.29 0.49 6.29
N GLU A 59 17.37 1.37 5.91
CA GLU A 59 16.79 2.38 6.80
C GLU A 59 15.95 1.73 7.92
N ILE A 60 15.12 0.74 7.58
CA ILE A 60 14.32 -0.04 8.53
C ILE A 60 15.24 -0.83 9.48
N MET A 61 16.30 -1.45 8.95
CA MET A 61 17.27 -2.19 9.76
C MET A 61 18.05 -1.26 10.70
N ALA A 62 18.46 -0.07 10.23
CA ALA A 62 19.13 0.93 11.05
C ALA A 62 18.23 1.44 12.19
N LEU A 63 16.95 1.70 11.89
CA LEU A 63 15.97 2.11 12.89
C LEU A 63 15.78 1.01 13.96
N SER A 64 15.59 -0.24 13.53
CA SER A 64 15.42 -1.38 14.43
C SER A 64 16.63 -1.57 15.36
N LYS A 65 17.85 -1.54 14.81
CA LYS A 65 19.09 -1.64 15.60
C LYS A 65 19.20 -0.52 16.64
N LYS A 66 18.84 0.72 16.27
CA LYS A 66 18.87 1.88 17.17
C LYS A 66 17.88 1.74 18.32
N VAL A 67 16.64 1.32 18.01
CA VAL A 67 15.58 1.10 19.01
C VAL A 67 16.00 -0.02 19.97
N ASN A 68 16.42 -1.18 19.45
CA ASN A 68 16.83 -2.32 20.28
C ASN A 68 18.00 -1.98 21.21
N LYS A 69 19.00 -1.25 20.70
CA LYS A 69 20.13 -0.79 21.52
C LYS A 69 19.70 0.15 22.65
N ALA A 70 18.78 1.07 22.38
CA ALA A 70 18.27 1.99 23.40
C ALA A 70 17.45 1.26 24.49
N VAL A 71 16.63 0.28 24.08
CA VAL A 71 15.85 -0.54 25.01
C VAL A 71 16.78 -1.40 25.89
N ALA A 72 17.76 -2.08 25.29
CA ALA A 72 18.74 -2.87 26.04
C ALA A 72 19.49 -2.03 27.09
N LYS A 73 19.97 -0.85 26.71
CA LYS A 73 20.65 0.05 27.64
C LYS A 73 19.76 0.46 28.83
N ARG A 74 18.49 0.78 28.58
CA ARG A 74 17.53 1.11 29.66
C ARG A 74 17.26 -0.08 30.57
N TRP A 75 17.22 -1.28 30.00
CA TRP A 75 17.04 -2.52 30.78
C TRP A 75 18.24 -2.80 31.68
N ASP A 76 19.46 -2.69 31.16
CA ASP A 76 20.69 -2.86 31.93
C ASP A 76 20.81 -1.81 33.06
N GLU A 77 20.47 -0.56 32.78
CA GLU A 77 20.42 0.51 33.78
C GLU A 77 19.34 0.24 34.85
N ALA A 78 18.19 -0.34 34.48
CA ALA A 78 17.16 -0.72 35.44
C ALA A 78 17.59 -1.91 36.31
N LEU A 79 18.25 -2.91 35.73
CA LEU A 79 18.80 -4.06 36.45
C LEU A 79 19.90 -3.64 37.44
N THR A 80 20.82 -2.79 37.02
CA THR A 80 21.91 -2.28 37.89
C THR A 80 21.40 -1.39 39.02
N LYS A 81 20.33 -0.61 38.80
CA LYS A 81 19.66 0.14 39.87
C LYS A 81 18.94 -0.79 40.84
N ARG A 82 18.31 -1.87 40.34
CA ARG A 82 17.61 -2.86 41.17
C ARG A 82 18.59 -3.66 42.03
N SER A 83 19.73 -4.09 41.47
CA SER A 83 20.75 -4.81 42.24
C SER A 83 21.37 -3.94 43.33
N LYS A 84 21.70 -2.67 43.04
CA LYS A 84 22.22 -1.72 44.05
C LYS A 84 21.23 -1.42 45.17
N LYS A 85 19.92 -1.37 44.89
CA LYS A 85 18.87 -1.19 45.91
C LYS A 85 18.66 -2.43 46.78
N GLN A 86 19.05 -3.61 46.31
CA GLN A 86 18.89 -4.86 47.06
C GLN A 86 20.10 -5.17 47.95
N THR A 87 21.23 -4.49 47.75
CA THR A 87 22.48 -4.64 48.51
C THR A 87 22.70 -3.59 49.61
N VAL A 88 21.71 -2.75 49.91
CA VAL A 88 21.68 -1.78 51.03
C VAL A 88 20.53 -2.15 51.94
#